data_AF-A0A0J6T5I4-F1
#
_entry.id   AF-A0A0J6T5I4-F1
#
_cell.length_a   1.000
_cell.length_b   1.000
_cell.length_c   1.000
_cell.angle_alpha   90.00
_cell.angle_beta   90.00
_cell.angle_gamma   90.00
#
_symmetry.space_group_name_H-M   'P 1'
#
loop_
_entity.id
_entity.type
_entity.pdbx_description
1 polymer ?
#
loop_
_entity_poly.entity_id
_entity_poly.type
_entity_poly.pdbx_seq_one_letter_code
_entity_poly.pdbx_strand_id
1 'polypeptide(L)'
;MGAMLKQWILAAIVLASGSVARAESGGGYSYPVGLDANGDNFLALRSRPTTLEGVRLRKLGPGTLFSVIGRQGAWYNVRLLDGESGWVYSRYVGCCARGPQGPAPAVAQSMQVVVQSGEAEAARLRGQVEQLTALVRASQEKQEQRDREAEAARQAAARAEAERPPVADEDALAGLSARFEQAAANRASYLTPTKPDDQDLGRTARAASEHFPKVPFYIPGTRESGRFWVEPRVGDTGQLSYDMVFVDPRASVDQKRATIDLTPEQLDRMKLAIAKISLWSDIAHRNEVRRHYRKRVDCFPDASCPRDGDKIDGKSSTEIVFFVNEDGSTGGRIQRNKGRYDEGYNVSVKSARLLASYLGYVQSRGERDYAAGTRTAADLDVMFK
;
A
#
# COMPACT_ATOMS: atom_id res chain seq x y z
N MET A 1 -35.60 55.89 18.27
CA MET A 1 -35.54 57.08 17.39
C MET A 1 -34.44 56.81 16.37
N GLY A 2 -34.61 56.72 15.04
CA GLY A 2 -35.74 56.65 14.11
C GLY A 2 -35.17 55.95 12.85
N ALA A 3 -35.89 55.00 12.26
CA ALA A 3 -36.59 55.13 10.97
C ALA A 3 -35.68 55.59 9.79
N MET A 4 -35.26 54.65 8.93
CA MET A 4 -35.81 54.36 7.59
C MET A 4 -35.48 55.41 6.50
N LEU A 5 -34.89 55.00 5.37
CA LEU A 5 -35.58 54.88 4.06
C LEU A 5 -34.68 54.38 2.89
N LYS A 6 -35.14 53.29 2.24
CA LYS A 6 -35.10 52.88 0.79
C LYS A 6 -33.77 52.91 0.00
N GLN A 7 -33.24 51.75 -0.42
CA GLN A 7 -33.44 51.03 -1.71
C GLN A 7 -32.84 51.79 -2.92
N TRP A 8 -32.00 51.22 -3.80
CA TRP A 8 -32.30 50.30 -4.90
C TRP A 8 -31.02 49.60 -5.44
N ILE A 9 -31.24 48.44 -6.07
CA ILE A 9 -30.30 47.55 -6.78
C ILE A 9 -29.74 48.22 -8.05
N LEU A 10 -28.46 47.97 -8.39
CA LEU A 10 -28.00 47.58 -9.74
C LEU A 10 -26.50 47.24 -9.76
N ALA A 11 -26.19 46.06 -10.30
CA ALA A 11 -24.84 45.59 -10.59
C ALA A 11 -24.35 46.12 -11.94
N ALA A 12 -23.06 46.42 -12.07
CA ALA A 12 -22.34 46.41 -13.33
C ALA A 12 -20.84 46.18 -13.10
N ILE A 13 -20.33 45.10 -13.71
CA ILE A 13 -18.92 44.72 -13.84
C ILE A 13 -18.36 45.43 -15.07
N VAL A 14 -17.25 46.17 -14.95
CA VAL A 14 -16.33 46.45 -16.06
C VAL A 14 -14.87 46.45 -15.60
N LEU A 15 -14.14 45.52 -16.23
CA LEU A 15 -12.71 45.30 -16.44
C LEU A 15 -11.74 46.47 -16.16
N ALA A 16 -10.73 46.21 -15.33
CA ALA A 16 -9.48 46.98 -15.29
C ALA A 16 -8.32 46.12 -15.84
N SER A 17 -7.85 46.51 -17.02
CA SER A 17 -6.60 46.04 -17.63
C SER A 17 -5.43 46.78 -16.98
N GLY A 18 -4.47 46.04 -16.40
CA GLY A 18 -3.25 46.58 -15.80
C GLY A 18 -2.02 45.81 -16.27
N SER A 19 -1.14 46.52 -16.96
CA SER A 19 0.00 46.07 -17.76
C SER A 19 1.10 45.33 -16.97
N VAL A 20 1.61 44.22 -17.52
CA VAL A 20 2.89 43.63 -17.09
C VAL A 20 4.01 44.14 -18.00
N ALA A 21 5.02 44.73 -17.37
CA ALA A 21 6.22 45.26 -18.01
C ALA A 21 6.96 44.18 -18.82
N ARG A 22 7.32 44.55 -20.05
CA ARG A 22 8.11 43.74 -20.98
C ARG A 22 9.59 43.94 -20.64
N ALA A 23 10.25 42.91 -20.14
CA ALA A 23 11.71 42.89 -20.00
C ALA A 23 12.34 42.66 -21.38
N GLU A 24 13.16 43.61 -21.83
CA GLU A 24 13.98 43.50 -23.04
C GLU A 24 15.15 42.52 -22.78
N SER A 25 15.23 41.42 -23.52
CA SER A 25 16.39 40.55 -23.54
C SER A 25 17.24 40.82 -24.78
N GLY A 26 18.34 41.55 -24.60
CA GLY A 26 19.46 41.55 -25.54
C GLY A 26 20.01 40.12 -25.70
N GLY A 27 19.94 39.61 -26.92
CA GLY A 27 20.02 38.19 -27.24
C GLY A 27 21.43 37.61 -27.30
N GLY A 28 21.74 36.78 -26.31
CA GLY A 28 22.82 35.80 -26.37
C GLY A 28 22.45 34.57 -25.53
N TYR A 29 22.59 33.38 -26.10
CA TYR A 29 22.38 32.13 -25.38
C TYR A 29 23.67 31.71 -24.65
N SER A 30 23.50 31.12 -23.48
CA SER A 30 24.59 30.46 -22.75
C SER A 30 24.75 29.02 -23.24
N TYR A 31 25.94 28.45 -23.07
CA TYR A 31 26.26 27.10 -23.53
C TYR A 31 27.29 26.40 -22.62
N PRO A 32 27.37 25.05 -22.63
CA PRO A 32 28.37 24.33 -21.85
C PRO A 32 29.81 24.61 -22.32
N VAL A 33 30.71 24.90 -21.38
CA VAL A 33 32.15 25.11 -21.63
C VAL A 33 32.99 24.23 -20.69
N GLY A 34 34.27 24.01 -21.04
CA GLY A 34 35.21 23.26 -20.19
C GLY A 34 34.85 21.77 -20.03
N LEU A 35 34.18 21.20 -21.05
CA LEU A 35 33.87 19.77 -21.10
C LEU A 35 35.10 18.99 -21.59
N ASP A 36 35.34 17.82 -21.01
CA ASP A 36 36.43 16.93 -21.40
C ASP A 36 35.97 16.01 -22.54
N ALA A 37 36.55 16.18 -23.73
CA ALA A 37 36.21 15.38 -24.90
C ALA A 37 36.61 13.90 -24.78
N ASN A 38 37.57 13.57 -23.90
CA ASN A 38 38.03 12.21 -23.65
C ASN A 38 37.36 11.55 -22.43
N GLY A 39 36.50 12.29 -21.72
CA GLY A 39 35.78 11.85 -20.53
C GLY A 39 34.27 12.05 -20.65
N ASP A 40 33.62 12.41 -19.53
CA ASP A 40 32.20 12.77 -19.50
C ASP A 40 31.99 14.13 -20.19
N ASN A 41 31.86 14.11 -21.52
CA ASN A 41 31.73 15.28 -22.40
C ASN A 41 30.33 15.93 -22.35
N PHE A 42 29.79 16.17 -21.16
CA PHE A 42 28.47 16.78 -20.98
C PHE A 42 28.33 17.54 -19.64
N LEU A 43 27.47 18.57 -19.65
CA LEU A 43 27.00 19.26 -18.45
C LEU A 43 25.66 18.65 -17.98
N ALA A 44 25.56 18.24 -16.71
CA ALA A 44 24.33 17.66 -16.18
C ALA A 44 23.29 18.74 -15.83
N LEU A 45 22.08 18.62 -16.40
CA LEU A 45 20.89 19.36 -15.98
C LEU A 45 20.21 18.59 -14.84
N ARG A 46 19.94 19.24 -13.70
CA ARG A 46 19.40 18.61 -12.49
C ARG A 46 18.10 19.24 -12.00
N SER A 47 17.31 18.46 -11.26
CA SER A 47 16.05 18.92 -10.68
C SER A 47 16.22 19.88 -9.49
N ARG A 48 17.38 19.84 -8.80
CA ARG A 48 17.72 20.72 -7.67
C ARG A 48 19.17 21.22 -7.81
N PRO A 49 19.52 22.37 -7.21
CA PRO A 49 20.88 22.93 -7.22
C PRO A 49 21.80 22.19 -6.23
N THR A 50 21.84 20.86 -6.30
CA THR A 50 22.68 20.00 -5.44
C THR A 50 23.18 18.79 -6.24
N THR A 51 24.37 18.29 -5.88
CA THR A 51 24.93 17.06 -6.48
C THR A 51 24.36 15.79 -5.88
N LEU A 52 23.97 15.82 -4.60
CA LEU A 52 23.52 14.66 -3.82
C LEU A 52 22.02 14.35 -3.99
N GLU A 53 21.16 15.38 -3.95
CA GLU A 53 19.70 15.20 -3.95
C GLU A 53 19.04 15.62 -5.27
N GLY A 54 19.77 16.33 -6.14
CA GLY A 54 19.30 16.72 -7.47
C GLY A 54 19.40 15.55 -8.44
N VAL A 55 18.26 15.00 -8.85
CA VAL A 55 18.21 13.97 -9.90
C VAL A 55 18.67 14.58 -11.23
N ARG A 56 19.53 13.87 -11.97
CA ARG A 56 19.94 14.28 -13.32
C ARG A 56 18.78 14.09 -14.29
N LEU A 57 18.25 15.19 -14.80
CA LEU A 57 17.18 15.25 -15.78
C LEU A 57 17.72 14.98 -17.19
N ARG A 58 18.85 15.62 -17.55
CA ARG A 58 19.43 15.54 -18.89
C ARG A 58 20.95 15.72 -18.90
N LYS A 59 21.59 15.25 -19.97
CA LYS A 59 22.99 15.54 -20.32
C LYS A 59 23.02 16.59 -21.43
N LEU A 60 23.67 17.73 -21.20
CA LEU A 60 23.82 18.82 -22.17
C LEU A 60 25.20 18.74 -22.81
N GLY A 61 25.26 18.38 -24.08
CA GLY A 61 26.52 18.28 -24.82
C GLY A 61 27.08 19.65 -25.25
N PRO A 62 28.30 19.69 -25.81
CA PRO A 62 28.89 20.90 -26.38
C PRO A 62 27.94 21.59 -27.38
N GLY A 63 27.85 22.92 -27.32
CA GLY A 63 27.00 23.71 -28.23
C GLY A 63 25.51 23.74 -27.90
N THR A 64 25.06 23.03 -26.85
CA THR A 64 23.66 23.12 -26.38
C THR A 64 23.36 24.54 -25.90
N LEU A 65 22.37 25.20 -26.49
CA LEU A 65 22.00 26.58 -26.16
C LEU A 65 20.89 26.63 -25.10
N PHE A 66 21.05 27.51 -24.11
CA PHE A 66 20.04 27.76 -23.08
C PHE A 66 20.14 29.19 -22.53
N SER A 67 19.06 29.66 -21.91
CA SER A 67 19.00 30.96 -21.24
C SER A 67 19.11 30.78 -19.73
N VAL A 68 19.93 31.59 -19.06
CA VAL A 68 19.99 31.60 -17.59
C VAL A 68 18.83 32.43 -17.05
N ILE A 69 17.93 31.79 -16.31
CA ILE A 69 16.70 32.40 -15.78
C ILE A 69 16.75 32.62 -14.27
N GLY A 70 17.76 32.09 -13.57
CA GLY A 70 17.96 32.32 -12.14
C GLY A 70 19.31 31.82 -11.64
N ARG A 71 19.70 32.21 -10.42
CA ARG A 71 20.96 31.80 -9.80
C ARG A 71 20.74 31.48 -8.31
N GLN A 72 21.35 30.41 -7.83
CA GLN A 72 21.37 30.03 -6.42
C GLN A 72 22.73 29.44 -6.07
N GLY A 73 23.55 30.23 -5.38
CA GLY A 73 24.94 29.87 -5.07
C GLY A 73 25.73 29.57 -6.34
N ALA A 74 26.41 28.42 -6.38
CA ALA A 74 27.18 27.95 -7.54
C ALA A 74 26.32 27.29 -8.64
N TRP A 75 25.00 27.43 -8.60
CA TRP A 75 24.09 26.81 -9.56
C TRP A 75 23.29 27.86 -10.32
N TYR A 76 23.15 27.65 -11.62
CA TYR A 76 22.28 28.45 -12.48
C TYR A 76 21.04 27.66 -12.83
N ASN A 77 19.89 28.29 -12.65
CA ASN A 77 18.64 27.80 -13.19
C ASN A 77 18.57 28.25 -14.65
N VAL A 78 18.45 27.29 -15.56
CA VAL A 78 18.49 27.51 -17.00
C VAL A 78 17.23 26.98 -17.64
N ARG A 79 16.85 27.60 -18.76
CA ARG A 79 15.76 27.17 -19.64
C ARG A 79 16.31 26.86 -21.02
N LEU A 80 16.08 25.65 -21.49
CA LEU A 80 16.43 25.19 -22.83
C LEU A 80 15.47 25.77 -23.87
N LEU A 81 15.84 25.69 -25.15
CA LEU A 81 15.01 26.15 -26.26
C LEU A 81 13.68 25.39 -26.39
N ASP A 82 13.63 24.13 -25.91
CA ASP A 82 12.42 23.31 -25.86
C ASP A 82 11.48 23.65 -24.67
N GLY A 83 11.87 24.61 -23.83
CA GLY A 83 11.13 25.05 -22.66
C GLY A 83 11.45 24.30 -21.37
N GLU A 84 12.21 23.20 -21.42
CA GLU A 84 12.61 22.47 -20.21
C GLU A 84 13.52 23.35 -19.34
N SER A 85 13.31 23.32 -18.02
CA SER A 85 14.08 24.13 -17.07
C SER A 85 14.70 23.27 -15.98
N GLY A 86 15.90 23.63 -15.54
CA GLY A 86 16.62 22.89 -14.50
C GLY A 86 17.89 23.59 -14.04
N TRP A 87 18.65 22.92 -13.17
CA TRP A 87 19.84 23.48 -12.53
C TRP A 87 21.12 22.91 -13.12
N VAL A 88 22.05 23.79 -13.49
CA VAL A 88 23.39 23.45 -13.97
C VAL A 88 24.45 24.12 -13.09
N TYR A 89 25.62 23.50 -12.98
CA TYR A 89 26.70 24.05 -12.18
C TYR A 89 27.40 25.20 -12.94
N SER A 90 27.51 26.36 -12.30
CA SER A 90 27.87 27.62 -12.97
C SER A 90 29.26 27.61 -13.63
N ARG A 91 30.20 26.82 -13.09
CA ARG A 91 31.59 26.74 -13.62
C ARG A 91 31.66 26.25 -15.07
N TYR A 92 30.61 25.59 -15.55
CA TYR A 92 30.53 25.02 -16.88
C TYR A 92 29.65 25.82 -17.83
N VAL A 93 29.26 27.05 -17.47
CA VAL A 93 28.38 27.89 -18.28
C VAL A 93 29.16 29.04 -18.90
N GLY A 94 29.29 29.01 -20.23
CA GLY A 94 29.86 30.10 -21.02
C GLY A 94 28.78 31.02 -21.60
N CYS A 95 29.16 32.27 -21.86
CA CYS A 95 28.35 33.27 -22.55
C CYS A 95 29.22 34.03 -23.57
N CYS A 96 28.69 34.59 -24.66
CA CYS A 96 27.33 34.50 -25.16
C CYS A 96 27.37 34.10 -26.64
N ALA A 97 26.73 32.98 -26.98
CA ALA A 97 26.57 32.55 -28.36
C ALA A 97 25.35 33.26 -28.98
N ARG A 98 25.50 33.78 -30.21
CA ARG A 98 24.34 34.22 -30.99
C ARG A 98 23.51 32.97 -31.34
N GLY A 99 22.23 32.99 -30.99
CA GLY A 99 21.31 31.92 -31.39
C GLY A 99 21.08 31.90 -32.89
N PRO A 100 20.43 30.85 -33.42
CA PRO A 100 20.05 30.80 -34.82
C PRO A 100 19.23 32.04 -35.19
N GLN A 101 19.74 32.83 -36.14
CA GLN A 101 19.05 34.02 -36.64
C GLN A 101 17.81 33.55 -37.39
N GLY A 102 16.62 33.89 -36.90
CA GLY A 102 15.40 33.79 -37.70
C GLY A 102 15.54 34.64 -38.97
N PRO A 103 14.98 34.22 -40.11
CA PRO A 103 15.20 34.92 -41.37
C PRO A 103 14.69 36.37 -41.28
N ALA A 104 15.55 37.31 -41.67
CA ALA A 104 15.19 38.71 -41.85
C ALA A 104 14.14 38.87 -42.96
N PRO A 105 13.20 39.83 -42.87
CA PRO A 105 12.21 40.04 -43.91
C PRO A 105 12.91 40.63 -45.15
N ALA A 106 13.08 39.82 -46.18
CA ALA A 106 13.51 40.26 -47.50
C ALA A 106 12.31 40.44 -48.41
N VAL A 107 12.37 41.56 -49.13
CA VAL A 107 11.46 42.11 -50.14
C VAL A 107 10.82 41.05 -51.03
N ALA A 108 9.52 41.24 -51.28
CA ALA A 108 8.67 40.44 -52.14
C ALA A 108 9.20 40.32 -53.58
N GLN A 109 9.33 39.10 -54.07
CA GLN A 109 9.02 38.75 -55.46
C GLN A 109 8.29 37.41 -55.53
N SER A 110 7.27 37.41 -56.38
CA SER A 110 6.28 36.37 -56.59
C SER A 110 6.84 35.11 -57.24
N MET A 111 6.69 33.96 -56.57
CA MET A 111 6.57 32.66 -57.21
C MET A 111 5.45 31.89 -56.51
N GLN A 112 4.37 31.59 -57.25
CA GLN A 112 3.29 30.73 -56.79
C GLN A 112 3.83 29.30 -56.64
N VAL A 113 3.92 28.81 -55.41
CA VAL A 113 4.04 27.39 -55.09
C VAL A 113 2.69 26.92 -54.58
N VAL A 114 2.20 25.82 -55.17
CA VAL A 114 0.91 25.20 -54.88
C VAL A 114 0.87 24.74 -53.41
N VAL A 115 0.11 25.47 -52.59
CA VAL A 115 -0.26 25.11 -51.21
C VAL A 115 -1.46 24.16 -51.29
N GLN A 116 -1.22 22.86 -51.46
CA GLN A 116 -2.28 21.85 -51.26
C GLN A 116 -1.86 20.71 -50.31
N SER A 117 -0.58 20.57 -49.99
CA SER A 117 -0.09 19.52 -49.09
C SER A 117 -0.03 19.92 -47.61
N GLY A 118 0.11 21.22 -47.29
CA GLY A 118 0.25 21.71 -45.91
C GLY A 118 -1.08 21.90 -45.15
N GLU A 119 -2.18 22.19 -45.85
CA GLU A 119 -3.47 22.45 -45.21
C GLU A 119 -4.10 21.18 -44.63
N ALA A 120 -3.99 20.05 -45.33
CA ALA A 120 -4.47 18.76 -44.85
C ALA A 120 -3.67 18.27 -43.64
N GLU A 121 -2.35 18.45 -43.64
CA GLU A 121 -1.49 18.11 -42.51
C GLU A 121 -1.72 19.04 -41.31
N ALA A 122 -1.90 20.35 -41.55
CA ALA A 122 -2.26 21.32 -40.52
C ALA A 122 -3.66 21.09 -39.94
N ALA A 123 -4.62 20.60 -40.74
CA ALA A 123 -5.94 20.21 -40.25
C ALA A 123 -5.87 18.93 -39.39
N ARG A 124 -5.06 17.94 -39.81
CA ARG A 124 -4.84 16.70 -39.07
C ARG A 124 -4.15 16.95 -37.72
N LEU A 125 -3.11 17.78 -37.70
CA LEU A 125 -2.40 18.17 -36.49
C LEU A 125 -3.29 18.99 -35.55
N ARG A 126 -4.12 19.91 -36.09
CA ARG A 126 -5.12 20.63 -35.28
C ARG A 126 -6.13 19.69 -34.63
N GLY A 127 -6.64 18.71 -35.37
CA GLY A 127 -7.53 17.68 -34.80
C GLY A 127 -6.86 16.83 -33.71
N GLN A 128 -5.57 16.48 -33.89
CA GLN A 128 -4.81 15.77 -32.85
C GLN A 128 -4.59 16.62 -31.59
N VAL A 129 -4.29 17.91 -31.75
CA VAL A 129 -4.15 18.84 -30.62
C VAL A 129 -5.47 19.01 -29.88
N GLU A 130 -6.60 19.10 -30.58
CA GLU A 130 -7.93 19.18 -29.97
C GLU A 130 -8.27 17.91 -29.18
N GLN A 131 -8.01 16.72 -29.75
CA GLN A 131 -8.22 15.44 -29.05
C GLN A 131 -7.34 15.31 -27.81
N LEU A 132 -6.06 15.68 -27.91
CA LEU A 132 -5.14 15.62 -26.78
C LEU A 132 -5.55 16.63 -25.69
N THR A 133 -6.00 17.81 -26.08
CA THR A 133 -6.51 18.83 -25.15
C THR A 133 -7.77 18.34 -24.43
N ALA A 134 -8.67 17.64 -25.12
CA ALA A 134 -9.85 17.04 -24.51
C ALA A 134 -9.49 15.93 -23.51
N LEU A 135 -8.51 15.08 -23.84
CA LEU A 135 -8.01 14.04 -22.93
C LEU A 135 -7.34 14.62 -21.68
N VAL A 136 -6.53 15.67 -21.84
CA VAL A 136 -5.89 16.35 -20.72
C VAL A 136 -6.96 16.94 -19.80
N ARG A 137 -7.97 17.62 -20.34
CA ARG A 137 -9.09 18.14 -19.55
C ARG A 137 -9.84 17.04 -18.81
N ALA A 138 -10.19 15.94 -19.48
CA ALA A 138 -10.87 14.81 -18.84
C ALA A 138 -10.03 14.14 -17.73
N SER A 139 -8.71 14.09 -17.91
CA SER A 139 -7.80 13.57 -16.87
C SER A 139 -7.63 14.52 -15.68
N GLN A 140 -7.64 15.83 -15.92
CA GLN A 140 -7.66 16.85 -14.88
C GLN A 140 -8.96 16.80 -14.08
N GLU A 141 -10.12 16.74 -14.74
CA GLU A 141 -11.44 16.61 -14.08
C GLU A 141 -11.51 15.34 -13.22
N LYS A 142 -10.99 14.21 -13.73
CA LYS A 142 -10.92 12.95 -12.98
C LYS A 142 -9.96 13.05 -11.78
N GLN A 143 -8.86 13.79 -11.92
CA GLN A 143 -7.91 14.00 -10.83
C GLN A 143 -8.53 14.91 -9.75
N GLU A 144 -9.19 15.99 -10.13
CA GLU A 144 -9.93 16.87 -9.21
C GLU A 144 -11.05 16.12 -8.47
N GLN A 145 -11.77 15.22 -9.15
CA GLN A 145 -12.78 14.40 -8.51
C GLN A 145 -12.16 13.43 -7.49
N ARG A 146 -11.04 12.79 -7.82
CA ARG A 146 -10.30 11.91 -6.89
C ARG A 146 -9.75 12.68 -5.70
N ASP A 147 -9.29 13.91 -5.90
CA ASP A 147 -8.77 14.76 -4.83
C ASP A 147 -9.91 15.22 -3.90
N ARG A 148 -11.08 15.56 -4.45
CA ARG A 148 -12.30 15.85 -3.65
C ARG A 148 -12.79 14.63 -2.87
N GLU A 149 -12.81 13.45 -3.48
CA GLU A 149 -13.16 12.19 -2.80
C GLU A 149 -12.16 11.84 -1.70
N ALA A 150 -10.86 12.04 -1.95
CA ALA A 150 -9.81 11.84 -0.95
C ALA A 150 -9.92 12.83 0.21
N GLU A 151 -10.25 14.09 -0.07
CA GLU A 151 -10.45 15.10 0.97
C GLU A 151 -11.73 14.87 1.76
N ALA A 152 -12.83 14.47 1.11
CA ALA A 152 -14.06 14.03 1.77
C ALA A 152 -13.81 12.80 2.65
N ALA A 153 -13.00 11.83 2.18
CA ALA A 153 -12.61 10.67 2.97
C ALA A 153 -11.73 11.05 4.18
N ARG A 154 -10.80 12.01 4.01
CA ARG A 154 -10.00 12.57 5.13
C ARG A 154 -10.87 13.28 6.15
N GLN A 155 -11.83 14.08 5.71
CA GLN A 155 -12.78 14.78 6.59
C GLN A 155 -13.73 13.80 7.28
N ALA A 156 -14.21 12.76 6.59
CA ALA A 156 -15.01 11.69 7.18
C ALA A 156 -14.22 10.88 8.21
N ALA A 157 -12.94 10.58 7.93
CA ALA A 157 -12.04 9.94 8.88
C ALA A 157 -11.80 10.83 10.11
N ALA A 158 -11.57 12.14 9.93
CA ALA A 158 -11.40 13.08 11.03
C ALA A 158 -12.68 13.24 11.87
N ARG A 159 -13.87 13.23 11.25
CA ARG A 159 -15.15 13.23 11.96
C ARG A 159 -15.38 11.93 12.73
N ALA A 160 -15.04 10.78 12.14
CA ALA A 160 -15.10 9.49 12.81
C ALA A 160 -14.08 9.38 13.96
N GLU A 161 -12.94 10.06 13.86
CA GLU A 161 -11.95 10.20 14.95
C GLU A 161 -12.48 11.12 16.07
N ALA A 162 -13.24 12.17 15.72
CA ALA A 162 -13.86 13.10 16.69
C ALA A 162 -15.12 12.53 17.36
N GLU A 163 -15.88 11.67 16.68
CA GLU A 163 -17.00 10.89 17.23
C GLU A 163 -16.55 9.58 17.89
N ARG A 164 -15.25 9.28 17.84
CA ARG A 164 -14.69 8.13 18.54
C ARG A 164 -14.92 8.38 20.04
N PRO A 165 -15.68 7.51 20.74
CA PRO A 165 -15.77 7.63 22.19
C PRO A 165 -14.35 7.58 22.75
N PRO A 166 -14.05 8.36 23.80
CA PRO A 166 -12.72 8.40 24.38
C PRO A 166 -12.25 6.95 24.61
N VAL A 167 -11.06 6.67 24.08
CA VAL A 167 -10.33 5.43 24.31
C VAL A 167 -10.36 5.19 25.82
N ALA A 168 -10.95 4.06 26.23
CA ALA A 168 -11.06 3.57 27.60
C ALA A 168 -10.28 4.42 28.60
N ASP A 169 -10.99 5.35 29.25
CA ASP A 169 -10.46 6.35 30.17
C ASP A 169 -9.42 5.74 31.13
N GLU A 170 -8.45 6.54 31.55
CA GLU A 170 -7.73 6.25 32.80
C GLU A 170 -8.71 5.96 33.95
N ASP A 171 -9.94 6.51 33.91
CA ASP A 171 -11.06 6.20 34.80
C ASP A 171 -11.67 4.80 34.60
N ALA A 172 -11.61 4.22 33.41
CA ALA A 172 -12.03 2.84 33.16
C ALA A 172 -10.97 1.84 33.63
N LEU A 173 -9.68 2.17 33.50
CA LEU A 173 -8.56 1.43 34.07
C LEU A 173 -8.52 1.56 35.61
N ALA A 174 -8.74 2.75 36.15
CA ALA A 174 -8.90 3.01 37.58
C ALA A 174 -10.19 2.38 38.12
N GLY A 175 -11.26 2.37 37.33
CA GLY A 175 -12.51 1.68 37.64
C GLY A 175 -12.37 0.16 37.62
N LEU A 176 -11.56 -0.39 36.71
CA LEU A 176 -11.20 -1.81 36.69
C LEU A 176 -10.27 -2.16 37.85
N SER A 177 -9.27 -1.33 38.17
CA SER A 177 -8.37 -1.56 39.29
C SER A 177 -9.12 -1.47 40.62
N ALA A 178 -9.99 -0.47 40.78
CA ALA A 178 -10.84 -0.34 41.96
C ALA A 178 -11.82 -1.50 42.09
N ARG A 179 -12.41 -2.00 40.99
CA ARG A 179 -13.24 -3.20 40.99
C ARG A 179 -12.45 -4.47 41.26
N PHE A 180 -11.21 -4.56 40.79
CA PHE A 180 -10.30 -5.68 41.07
C PHE A 180 -9.87 -5.68 42.54
N GLU A 181 -9.50 -4.53 43.09
CA GLU A 181 -9.18 -4.33 44.52
C GLU A 181 -10.40 -4.60 45.40
N GLN A 182 -11.59 -4.15 45.01
CA GLN A 182 -12.83 -4.40 45.73
C GLN A 182 -13.25 -5.88 45.62
N ALA A 183 -13.03 -6.53 44.47
CA ALA A 183 -13.24 -7.97 44.31
C ALA A 183 -12.21 -8.82 45.09
N ALA A 184 -10.97 -8.33 45.23
CA ALA A 184 -9.93 -8.93 46.05
C ALA A 184 -10.23 -8.75 47.55
N ALA A 185 -10.70 -7.57 47.96
CA ALA A 185 -11.12 -7.26 49.33
C ALA A 185 -12.37 -8.07 49.74
N ASN A 186 -13.33 -8.25 48.83
CA ASN A 186 -14.52 -9.08 49.06
C ASN A 186 -14.19 -10.59 49.16
N ARG A 187 -12.98 -11.01 48.80
CA ARG A 187 -12.49 -12.40 48.90
C ARG A 187 -11.90 -12.72 50.27
N ALA A 188 -11.80 -11.74 51.17
CA ALA A 188 -11.16 -11.88 52.47
C ALA A 188 -12.17 -12.18 53.60
N SER A 189 -12.57 -13.45 53.74
CA SER A 189 -12.92 -13.98 55.08
C SER A 189 -11.67 -14.37 55.89
N TYR A 190 -10.49 -14.35 55.25
CA TYR A 190 -9.20 -14.66 55.86
C TYR A 190 -8.18 -13.59 55.46
N LEU A 191 -7.29 -13.22 56.39
CA LEU A 191 -6.22 -12.23 56.21
C LEU A 191 -5.08 -12.71 55.29
N THR A 192 -5.13 -13.98 54.87
CA THR A 192 -4.20 -14.59 53.92
C THR A 192 -5.00 -15.26 52.79
N PRO A 193 -4.50 -15.21 51.54
CA PRO A 193 -5.11 -15.92 50.42
C PRO A 193 -5.24 -17.42 50.73
N THR A 194 -6.46 -17.97 50.63
CA THR A 194 -6.71 -19.40 50.80
C THR A 194 -6.21 -20.24 49.63
N LYS A 195 -5.81 -19.59 48.53
CA LYS A 195 -5.11 -20.16 47.38
C LYS A 195 -3.94 -19.23 47.03
N PRO A 196 -2.82 -19.75 46.51
CA PRO A 196 -1.76 -18.91 45.95
C PRO A 196 -2.35 -17.92 44.95
N ASP A 197 -1.96 -16.65 45.06
CA ASP A 197 -2.28 -15.65 44.04
C ASP A 197 -1.49 -16.00 42.78
N ASP A 198 -2.17 -16.64 41.84
CA ASP A 198 -1.56 -17.15 40.61
C ASP A 198 -1.89 -16.19 39.47
N GLN A 199 -0.88 -15.41 39.08
CA GLN A 199 -0.94 -14.46 37.96
C GLN A 199 -1.19 -15.14 36.59
N ASP A 200 -1.13 -16.47 36.53
CA ASP A 200 -1.35 -17.27 35.33
C ASP A 200 -2.75 -17.91 35.24
N LEU A 201 -3.64 -17.66 36.22
CA LEU A 201 -5.04 -18.07 36.15
C LEU A 201 -5.72 -17.49 34.89
N GLY A 202 -6.04 -18.36 33.93
CA GLY A 202 -6.67 -17.99 32.65
C GLY A 202 -5.71 -17.78 31.48
N ARG A 203 -4.40 -18.09 31.63
CA ARG A 203 -3.41 -18.01 30.54
C ARG A 203 -3.21 -19.30 29.75
N THR A 204 -4.20 -20.19 29.72
CA THR A 204 -4.14 -21.43 28.94
C THR A 204 -4.02 -21.14 27.45
N ALA A 205 -3.49 -22.09 26.67
CA ALA A 205 -3.36 -21.90 25.23
C ALA A 205 -4.73 -21.73 24.54
N ARG A 206 -5.78 -22.38 25.06
CA ARG A 206 -7.16 -22.19 24.63
C ARG A 206 -7.65 -20.75 24.88
N ALA A 207 -7.47 -20.23 26.09
CA ALA A 207 -7.85 -18.85 26.40
C ALA A 207 -7.10 -17.86 25.51
N ALA A 208 -5.80 -18.08 25.26
CA ALA A 208 -5.02 -17.24 24.35
C ALA A 208 -5.60 -17.21 22.92
N SER A 209 -6.15 -18.33 22.42
CA SER A 209 -6.81 -18.37 21.11
C SER A 209 -8.09 -17.55 21.03
N GLU A 210 -8.78 -17.37 22.16
CA GLU A 210 -10.06 -16.67 22.24
C GLU A 210 -9.87 -15.15 22.24
N HIS A 211 -8.83 -14.67 22.93
CA HIS A 211 -8.51 -13.25 23.10
C HIS A 211 -7.88 -12.58 21.87
N PHE A 212 -7.29 -13.36 20.95
CA PHE A 212 -6.68 -12.79 19.75
C PHE A 212 -7.75 -12.25 18.76
N PRO A 213 -7.50 -11.13 18.05
CA PRO A 213 -8.40 -10.60 17.04
C PRO A 213 -8.82 -11.66 16.00
N LYS A 214 -10.13 -11.81 15.79
CA LYS A 214 -10.66 -12.80 14.85
C LYS A 214 -10.29 -12.42 13.42
N VAL A 215 -9.74 -13.37 12.66
CA VAL A 215 -9.29 -13.12 11.29
C VAL A 215 -10.37 -13.55 10.29
N PRO A 216 -10.81 -12.68 9.35
CA PRO A 216 -11.90 -13.00 8.44
C PRO A 216 -11.44 -13.75 7.18
N PHE A 217 -12.32 -14.60 6.66
CA PHE A 217 -12.25 -15.19 5.32
C PHE A 217 -13.55 -15.00 4.56
N TYR A 218 -13.52 -15.20 3.24
CA TYR A 218 -14.69 -15.22 2.38
C TYR A 218 -14.66 -16.40 1.41
N ILE A 219 -15.83 -16.77 0.90
CA ILE A 219 -15.96 -17.83 -0.09
C ILE A 219 -16.15 -17.17 -1.46
N PRO A 220 -15.29 -17.46 -2.46
CA PRO A 220 -15.40 -16.83 -3.75
C PRO A 220 -16.71 -17.23 -4.45
N GLY A 221 -17.34 -16.27 -5.10
CA GLY A 221 -18.61 -16.47 -5.81
C GLY A 221 -19.85 -16.46 -4.90
N THR A 222 -19.70 -16.30 -3.59
CA THR A 222 -20.83 -16.16 -2.65
C THR A 222 -20.69 -14.88 -1.81
N ARG A 223 -21.75 -14.55 -1.06
CA ARG A 223 -21.71 -13.46 -0.05
C ARG A 223 -21.29 -13.97 1.34
N GLU A 224 -20.88 -15.24 1.41
CA GLU A 224 -20.55 -15.88 2.68
C GLU A 224 -19.17 -15.44 3.15
N SER A 225 -19.09 -15.15 4.45
CA SER A 225 -17.88 -14.72 5.13
C SER A 225 -17.87 -15.31 6.51
N GLY A 226 -16.70 -15.73 6.97
CA GLY A 226 -16.51 -16.32 8.29
C GLY A 226 -15.26 -15.81 8.97
N ARG A 227 -14.92 -16.46 10.09
CA ARG A 227 -13.73 -16.16 10.87
C ARG A 227 -12.93 -17.42 11.18
N PHE A 228 -11.62 -17.30 11.18
CA PHE A 228 -10.74 -18.36 11.64
C PHE A 228 -10.71 -18.41 13.17
N TRP A 229 -10.65 -19.62 13.70
CA TRP A 229 -10.34 -19.89 15.09
C TRP A 229 -9.40 -21.09 15.16
N VAL A 230 -8.28 -20.96 15.87
CA VAL A 230 -7.27 -22.03 15.97
C VAL A 230 -7.20 -22.46 17.41
N GLU A 231 -7.52 -23.72 17.68
CA GLU A 231 -7.56 -24.29 19.02
C GLU A 231 -6.43 -25.32 19.18
N PRO A 232 -5.50 -25.15 20.13
CA PRO A 232 -4.54 -26.19 20.47
C PRO A 232 -5.23 -27.31 21.25
N ARG A 233 -4.96 -28.57 20.88
CA ARG A 233 -5.46 -29.76 21.57
C ARG A 233 -4.34 -30.77 21.81
N VAL A 234 -4.48 -31.54 22.87
CA VAL A 234 -3.66 -32.74 23.11
C VAL A 234 -4.57 -33.94 22.86
N GLY A 235 -4.22 -34.76 21.87
CA GLY A 235 -4.99 -35.97 21.56
C GLY A 235 -4.76 -37.08 22.61
N ASP A 236 -5.54 -38.16 22.52
CA ASP A 236 -5.43 -39.30 23.45
C ASP A 236 -4.05 -40.00 23.38
N THR A 237 -3.32 -39.83 22.29
CA THR A 237 -1.93 -40.28 22.12
C THR A 237 -0.92 -39.41 22.88
N GLY A 238 -1.38 -38.34 23.54
CA GLY A 238 -0.55 -37.36 24.22
C GLY A 238 0.14 -36.36 23.30
N GLN A 239 -0.17 -36.36 22.00
CA GLN A 239 0.47 -35.45 21.05
C GLN A 239 -0.29 -34.13 20.91
N LEU A 240 0.46 -33.02 20.86
CA LEU A 240 -0.07 -31.69 20.58
C LEU A 240 -0.47 -31.57 19.11
N SER A 241 -1.70 -31.15 18.85
CA SER A 241 -2.24 -30.81 17.53
C SER A 241 -2.98 -29.47 17.59
N TYR A 242 -3.27 -28.92 16.41
CA TYR A 242 -3.98 -27.66 16.28
C TYR A 242 -5.17 -27.83 15.35
N ASP A 243 -6.36 -27.56 15.89
CA ASP A 243 -7.60 -27.52 15.12
C ASP A 243 -7.77 -26.12 14.54
N MET A 244 -7.59 -25.98 13.23
CA MET A 244 -7.97 -24.75 12.52
C MET A 244 -9.44 -24.85 12.10
N VAL A 245 -10.29 -24.13 12.82
CA VAL A 245 -11.75 -24.10 12.65
C VAL A 245 -12.16 -22.90 11.79
N PHE A 246 -13.02 -23.17 10.82
CA PHE A 246 -13.64 -22.19 9.94
C PHE A 246 -15.05 -21.92 10.46
N VAL A 247 -15.24 -20.78 11.11
CA VAL A 247 -16.50 -20.46 11.80
C VAL A 247 -17.37 -19.56 10.92
N ASP A 248 -18.60 -20.00 10.66
CA ASP A 248 -19.65 -19.20 10.04
C ASP A 248 -20.55 -18.60 11.13
N PRO A 249 -20.43 -17.29 11.43
CA PRO A 249 -21.22 -16.66 12.48
C PRO A 249 -22.70 -16.53 12.10
N ARG A 250 -23.06 -16.72 10.83
CA ARG A 250 -24.46 -16.59 10.35
C ARG A 250 -25.21 -17.91 10.37
N ALA A 251 -24.53 -19.03 10.57
CA ALA A 251 -25.18 -20.34 10.67
C ALA A 251 -26.05 -20.40 11.94
N SER A 252 -27.31 -20.78 11.76
CA SER A 252 -28.28 -20.94 12.85
C SER A 252 -28.08 -22.24 13.62
N VAL A 253 -27.48 -23.25 12.98
CA VAL A 253 -27.17 -24.57 13.53
C VAL A 253 -25.76 -24.92 13.09
N ASP A 254 -24.93 -25.30 14.06
CA ASP A 254 -23.49 -25.57 13.91
C ASP A 254 -22.71 -24.47 13.18
N GLN A 255 -22.12 -23.57 13.96
CA GLN A 255 -21.28 -22.50 13.42
C GLN A 255 -19.94 -23.00 12.89
N LYS A 256 -19.57 -24.27 13.11
CA LYS A 256 -18.32 -24.83 12.59
C LYS A 256 -18.57 -25.37 11.19
N ARG A 257 -18.00 -24.70 10.19
CA ARG A 257 -18.15 -25.09 8.79
C ARG A 257 -17.17 -26.18 8.38
N ALA A 258 -15.92 -26.02 8.80
CA ALA A 258 -14.86 -26.98 8.55
C ALA A 258 -13.81 -26.92 9.66
N THR A 259 -13.09 -28.02 9.83
CA THR A 259 -11.91 -28.10 10.70
C THR A 259 -10.76 -28.71 9.91
N ILE A 260 -9.55 -28.18 10.09
CA ILE A 260 -8.30 -28.76 9.59
C ILE A 260 -7.43 -29.07 10.80
N ASP A 261 -7.11 -30.35 10.96
CA ASP A 261 -6.21 -30.81 12.02
C ASP A 261 -4.76 -30.68 11.52
N LEU A 262 -3.93 -30.02 12.31
CA LEU A 262 -2.55 -29.69 11.96
C LEU A 262 -1.60 -30.20 13.04
N THR A 263 -0.53 -30.86 12.62
CA THR A 263 0.63 -31.08 13.52
C THR A 263 1.39 -29.77 13.73
N PRO A 264 2.24 -29.65 14.77
CA PRO A 264 3.08 -28.46 14.97
C PRO A 264 3.91 -28.11 13.72
N GLU A 265 4.48 -29.11 13.05
CA GLU A 265 5.28 -28.94 11.84
C GLU A 265 4.42 -28.43 10.66
N GLN A 266 3.20 -28.94 10.52
CA GLN A 266 2.26 -28.47 9.49
C GLN A 266 1.79 -27.04 9.77
N LEU A 267 1.58 -26.69 11.04
CA LEU A 267 1.23 -25.33 11.44
C LEU A 267 2.36 -24.35 11.13
N ASP A 268 3.61 -24.74 11.37
CA ASP A 268 4.79 -23.95 11.00
C ASP A 268 4.87 -23.73 9.48
N ARG A 269 4.70 -24.80 8.70
CA ARG A 269 4.65 -24.72 7.24
C ARG A 269 3.53 -23.79 6.78
N MET A 270 2.34 -23.93 7.33
CA MET A 270 1.20 -23.08 6.99
C MET A 270 1.44 -21.62 7.34
N LYS A 271 2.00 -21.31 8.51
CA LYS A 271 2.38 -19.95 8.92
C LYS A 271 3.35 -19.31 7.92
N LEU A 272 4.39 -20.04 7.52
CA LEU A 272 5.38 -19.59 6.53
C LEU A 272 4.74 -19.40 5.15
N ALA A 273 3.90 -20.34 4.71
CA ALA A 273 3.19 -20.25 3.44
C ALA A 273 2.24 -19.04 3.42
N ILE A 274 1.48 -18.80 4.48
CA ILE A 274 0.58 -17.66 4.58
C ILE A 274 1.37 -16.34 4.61
N ALA A 275 2.50 -16.27 5.32
CA ALA A 275 3.36 -15.09 5.30
C ALA A 275 3.90 -14.79 3.89
N LYS A 276 4.24 -15.84 3.12
CA LYS A 276 4.75 -15.74 1.75
C LYS A 276 3.73 -15.15 0.76
N ILE A 277 2.42 -15.26 1.02
CA ILE A 277 1.36 -14.59 0.23
C ILE A 277 1.58 -13.09 0.17
N SER A 278 1.96 -12.48 1.30
CA SER A 278 2.27 -11.05 1.34
C SER A 278 3.45 -10.69 0.44
N LEU A 279 4.53 -11.46 0.53
CA LEU A 279 5.73 -11.22 -0.28
C LEU A 279 5.41 -11.33 -1.79
N TRP A 280 4.63 -12.35 -2.17
CA TRP A 280 4.22 -12.55 -3.56
C TRP A 280 3.25 -11.47 -4.04
N SER A 281 2.40 -10.94 -3.15
CA SER A 281 1.57 -9.77 -3.46
C SER A 281 2.44 -8.55 -3.80
N ASP A 282 3.48 -8.28 -3.02
CA ASP A 282 4.36 -7.14 -3.28
C ASP A 282 5.09 -7.32 -4.62
N ILE A 283 5.49 -8.55 -4.97
CA ILE A 283 6.07 -8.87 -6.29
C ILE A 283 5.05 -8.63 -7.41
N ALA A 284 3.81 -9.09 -7.25
CA ALA A 284 2.76 -8.92 -8.26
C ALA A 284 2.45 -7.44 -8.51
N HIS A 285 2.37 -6.62 -7.46
CA HIS A 285 2.14 -5.18 -7.60
C HIS A 285 3.31 -4.45 -8.25
N ARG A 286 4.56 -4.76 -7.86
CA ARG A 286 5.76 -4.14 -8.47
C ARG A 286 5.90 -4.44 -9.96
N ASN A 287 5.38 -5.59 -10.40
CA ASN A 287 5.40 -5.99 -11.81
C ASN A 287 4.08 -5.72 -12.53
N GLU A 288 3.16 -4.97 -11.91
CA GLU A 288 1.87 -4.58 -12.48
C GLU A 288 1.09 -5.77 -13.07
N VAL A 289 1.11 -6.92 -12.39
CA VAL A 289 0.44 -8.13 -12.87
C VAL A 289 -1.07 -7.92 -12.85
N ARG A 290 -1.70 -7.84 -14.03
CA ARG A 290 -3.15 -7.66 -14.23
C ARG A 290 -3.75 -8.77 -15.10
N ARG A 291 -3.57 -10.01 -14.67
CA ARG A 291 -4.13 -11.20 -15.34
C ARG A 291 -4.46 -12.25 -14.31
N HIS A 292 -5.41 -13.12 -14.63
CA HIS A 292 -5.69 -14.27 -13.80
C HIS A 292 -4.43 -15.13 -13.64
N TYR A 293 -3.97 -15.27 -12.41
CA TYR A 293 -2.81 -16.08 -12.07
C TYR A 293 -3.07 -16.78 -10.75
N ARG A 294 -2.69 -18.06 -10.69
CA ARG A 294 -2.79 -18.87 -9.49
C ARG A 294 -1.54 -19.70 -9.36
N LYS A 295 -1.01 -19.79 -8.15
CA LYS A 295 0.16 -20.61 -7.86
C LYS A 295 0.08 -21.18 -6.46
N ARG A 296 0.35 -22.48 -6.34
CA ARG A 296 0.54 -23.12 -5.04
C ARG A 296 1.74 -22.52 -4.30
N VAL A 297 1.51 -22.11 -3.06
CA VAL A 297 2.54 -21.64 -2.14
C VAL A 297 3.17 -22.82 -1.40
N ASP A 298 2.31 -23.69 -0.85
CA ASP A 298 2.68 -24.90 -0.13
C ASP A 298 1.52 -25.91 -0.11
N CYS A 299 1.81 -27.19 0.14
CA CYS A 299 0.83 -28.26 0.27
C CYS A 299 1.31 -29.31 1.27
N PHE A 300 0.39 -29.82 2.09
CA PHE A 300 0.68 -30.89 3.04
C PHE A 300 -0.54 -31.81 3.28
N PRO A 301 -0.33 -33.08 3.66
CA PRO A 301 0.95 -33.77 3.76
C PRO A 301 1.55 -34.09 2.38
N ASP A 302 2.89 -34.13 2.28
CA ASP A 302 3.60 -34.22 1.00
C ASP A 302 3.22 -35.46 0.16
N ALA A 303 2.98 -36.60 0.82
CA ALA A 303 2.54 -37.83 0.16
C ALA A 303 1.18 -37.70 -0.57
N SER A 304 0.32 -36.81 -0.06
CA SER A 304 -1.03 -36.57 -0.56
C SER A 304 -1.12 -35.32 -1.45
N CYS A 305 0.00 -34.68 -1.76
CA CYS A 305 0.06 -33.53 -2.65
C CYS A 305 0.15 -33.98 -4.12
N PRO A 306 -0.88 -33.71 -4.95
CA PRO A 306 -0.79 -33.93 -6.40
C PRO A 306 0.13 -32.86 -7.04
N ARG A 307 0.39 -32.90 -8.34
CA ARG A 307 1.08 -31.77 -9.00
C ARG A 307 0.22 -30.50 -8.90
N ASP A 308 0.82 -29.32 -9.10
CA ASP A 308 0.07 -28.06 -9.03
C ASP A 308 -1.05 -28.06 -10.09
N GLY A 309 -2.29 -27.82 -9.66
CA GLY A 309 -3.50 -27.90 -10.49
C GLY A 309 -4.13 -29.30 -10.66
N ASP A 310 -3.42 -30.38 -10.34
CA ASP A 310 -3.96 -31.75 -10.47
C ASP A 310 -4.91 -32.08 -9.31
N LYS A 311 -5.99 -32.82 -9.61
CA LYS A 311 -6.92 -33.34 -8.61
C LYS A 311 -7.07 -34.85 -8.74
N ILE A 312 -6.63 -35.58 -7.72
CA ILE A 312 -6.54 -37.05 -7.74
C ILE A 312 -7.44 -37.60 -6.66
N ASP A 313 -8.37 -38.48 -7.04
CA ASP A 313 -9.29 -39.12 -6.11
C ASP A 313 -8.57 -39.95 -5.03
N GLY A 314 -9.14 -40.02 -3.83
CA GLY A 314 -8.54 -40.71 -2.68
C GLY A 314 -7.35 -39.99 -2.00
N LYS A 315 -6.87 -38.86 -2.53
CA LYS A 315 -5.86 -38.02 -1.86
C LYS A 315 -6.49 -36.84 -1.15
N SER A 316 -6.27 -36.73 0.16
CA SER A 316 -6.65 -35.56 0.96
C SER A 316 -5.43 -34.72 1.30
N SER A 317 -5.43 -33.44 0.93
CA SER A 317 -4.35 -32.50 1.26
C SER A 317 -4.90 -31.11 1.57
N THR A 318 -4.14 -30.35 2.35
CA THR A 318 -4.35 -28.93 2.58
C THR A 318 -3.37 -28.15 1.73
N GLU A 319 -3.87 -27.16 1.00
CA GLU A 319 -3.11 -26.39 0.04
C GLU A 319 -3.29 -24.89 0.31
N ILE A 320 -2.18 -24.17 0.27
CA ILE A 320 -2.15 -22.72 0.38
C ILE A 320 -1.81 -22.19 -1.00
N VAL A 321 -2.68 -21.34 -1.52
CA VAL A 321 -2.62 -20.86 -2.89
C VAL A 321 -2.58 -19.34 -2.90
N PHE A 322 -1.68 -18.78 -3.69
CA PHE A 322 -1.66 -17.36 -4.01
C PHE A 322 -2.38 -17.14 -5.33
N PHE A 323 -3.15 -16.06 -5.42
CA PHE A 323 -3.79 -15.67 -6.67
C PHE A 323 -3.68 -14.17 -6.94
N VAL A 324 -3.74 -13.84 -8.23
CA VAL A 324 -3.91 -12.51 -8.79
C VAL A 324 -5.14 -12.54 -9.69
N ASN A 325 -6.02 -11.56 -9.53
CA ASN A 325 -7.20 -11.37 -10.36
C ASN A 325 -6.90 -10.46 -11.55
N GLU A 326 -7.83 -10.36 -12.50
CA GLU A 326 -7.68 -9.55 -13.71
C GLU A 326 -7.58 -8.05 -13.41
N ASP A 327 -8.18 -7.58 -12.32
CA ASP A 327 -8.07 -6.21 -11.82
C ASP A 327 -6.73 -5.93 -11.11
N GLY A 328 -5.85 -6.93 -11.00
CA GLY A 328 -4.58 -6.87 -10.29
C GLY A 328 -4.73 -7.01 -8.77
N SER A 329 -5.94 -7.26 -8.25
CA SER A 329 -6.12 -7.59 -6.84
C SER A 329 -5.48 -8.95 -6.53
N THR A 330 -4.88 -9.05 -5.34
CA THR A 330 -4.13 -10.22 -4.90
C THR A 330 -4.76 -10.81 -3.65
N GLY A 331 -4.54 -12.09 -3.43
CA GLY A 331 -5.04 -12.75 -2.24
C GLY A 331 -4.48 -14.14 -2.02
N GLY A 332 -4.87 -14.70 -0.89
CA GLY A 332 -4.60 -16.07 -0.50
C GLY A 332 -5.85 -16.92 -0.56
N ARG A 333 -5.68 -18.21 -0.79
CA ARG A 333 -6.74 -19.22 -0.61
C ARG A 333 -6.16 -20.37 0.20
N ILE A 334 -6.83 -20.72 1.28
CA ILE A 334 -6.56 -21.92 2.06
C ILE A 334 -7.62 -22.93 1.65
N GLN A 335 -7.22 -24.05 1.06
CA GLN A 335 -8.16 -25.05 0.58
C GLN A 335 -7.82 -26.44 1.07
N ARG A 336 -8.86 -27.22 1.35
CA ARG A 336 -8.76 -28.65 1.63
C ARG A 336 -9.21 -29.41 0.38
N ASN A 337 -8.25 -30.09 -0.23
CA ASN A 337 -8.48 -31.01 -1.33
C ASN A 337 -8.95 -32.34 -0.73
N LYS A 338 -10.14 -32.79 -1.13
CA LYS A 338 -10.78 -34.07 -0.78
C LYS A 338 -10.93 -34.87 -2.09
N GLY A 339 -9.81 -35.33 -2.63
CA GLY A 339 -9.76 -36.00 -3.92
C GLY A 339 -9.98 -35.05 -5.10
N ARG A 340 -11.12 -35.21 -5.80
CA ARG A 340 -11.52 -34.32 -6.91
C ARG A 340 -12.25 -33.05 -6.48
N TYR A 341 -12.70 -33.02 -5.22
CA TYR A 341 -13.39 -31.87 -4.66
C TYR A 341 -12.40 -31.01 -3.87
N ASP A 342 -12.46 -29.69 -4.03
CA ASP A 342 -11.74 -28.76 -3.16
C ASP A 342 -12.73 -27.84 -2.44
N GLU A 343 -12.44 -27.59 -1.18
CA GLU A 343 -13.17 -26.65 -0.35
C GLU A 343 -12.18 -25.55 0.04
N GLY A 344 -12.39 -24.32 -0.41
CA GLY A 344 -11.40 -23.28 -0.22
C GLY A 344 -11.94 -21.93 0.19
N TYR A 345 -11.15 -21.30 1.04
CA TYR A 345 -11.47 -20.12 1.81
C TYR A 345 -10.48 -19.02 1.44
N ASN A 346 -10.98 -17.95 0.84
CA ASN A 346 -10.14 -16.86 0.39
C ASN A 346 -9.87 -15.87 1.53
N VAL A 347 -8.67 -15.32 1.53
CA VAL A 347 -8.19 -14.32 2.47
C VAL A 347 -7.57 -13.15 1.72
N SER A 348 -7.84 -11.94 2.21
CA SER A 348 -7.12 -10.75 1.72
C SER A 348 -5.65 -10.81 2.15
N VAL A 349 -4.77 -10.06 1.48
CA VAL A 349 -3.35 -9.97 1.89
C VAL A 349 -3.21 -9.44 3.33
N LYS A 350 -4.06 -8.49 3.74
CA LYS A 350 -4.09 -7.98 5.11
C LYS A 350 -4.51 -9.06 6.11
N SER A 351 -5.58 -9.80 5.78
CA SER A 351 -6.04 -10.95 6.58
C SER A 351 -4.97 -12.03 6.68
N ALA A 352 -4.24 -12.32 5.60
CA ALA A 352 -3.17 -13.30 5.58
C ALA A 352 -2.03 -12.91 6.52
N ARG A 353 -1.59 -11.64 6.52
CA ARG A 353 -0.57 -11.15 7.46
C ARG A 353 -1.02 -11.32 8.91
N LEU A 354 -2.25 -10.91 9.22
CA LEU A 354 -2.82 -11.05 10.56
C LEU A 354 -2.95 -12.54 10.97
N LEU A 355 -3.34 -13.41 10.03
CA LEU A 355 -3.45 -14.85 10.25
C LEU A 355 -2.09 -15.48 10.57
N ALA A 356 -1.03 -15.13 9.83
CA ALA A 356 0.30 -15.66 10.11
C ALA A 356 0.77 -15.29 11.53
N SER A 357 0.53 -14.05 11.97
CA SER A 357 0.81 -13.62 13.35
C SER A 357 -0.06 -14.35 14.38
N TYR A 358 -1.35 -14.54 14.09
CA TYR A 358 -2.26 -15.30 14.94
C TYR A 358 -1.79 -16.74 15.16
N LEU A 359 -1.45 -17.44 14.06
CA LEU A 359 -0.97 -18.82 14.10
C LEU A 359 0.32 -18.93 14.94
N GLY A 360 1.27 -18.01 14.75
CA GLY A 360 2.49 -17.97 15.55
C GLY A 360 2.23 -17.72 17.05
N TYR A 361 1.29 -16.83 17.38
CA TYR A 361 0.91 -16.55 18.76
C TYR A 361 0.27 -17.77 19.45
N VAL A 362 -0.69 -18.41 18.79
CA VAL A 362 -1.37 -19.60 19.31
C VAL A 362 -0.42 -20.78 19.43
N GLN A 363 0.43 -21.00 18.41
CA GLN A 363 1.44 -22.06 18.44
C GLN A 363 2.38 -21.89 19.64
N SER A 364 2.95 -20.70 19.81
CA SER A 364 3.88 -20.41 20.91
C SER A 364 3.24 -20.58 22.29
N ARG A 365 1.94 -20.26 22.41
CA ARG A 365 1.17 -20.50 23.65
C ARG A 365 0.87 -21.98 23.85
N GLY A 366 0.46 -22.69 22.80
CA GLY A 366 0.19 -24.13 22.80
C GLY A 366 1.39 -24.96 23.23
N GLU A 367 2.56 -24.68 22.65
CA GLU A 367 3.81 -25.38 22.98
C GLU A 367 4.24 -25.14 24.43
N ARG A 368 4.11 -23.92 24.95
CA ARG A 368 4.42 -23.62 26.36
C ARG A 368 3.47 -24.32 27.32
N ASP A 369 2.18 -24.31 27.02
CA ASP A 369 1.14 -24.96 27.83
C ASP A 369 1.34 -26.48 27.84
N TYR A 370 1.62 -27.06 26.67
CA TYR A 370 1.95 -28.48 26.51
C TYR A 370 3.24 -28.86 27.26
N ALA A 371 4.31 -28.06 27.14
CA ALA A 371 5.55 -28.30 27.85
C ALA A 371 5.38 -28.17 29.37
N ALA A 372 4.55 -27.23 29.84
CA ALA A 372 4.24 -27.12 31.26
C ALA A 372 3.49 -28.35 31.78
N GLY A 373 2.55 -28.89 31.00
CA GLY A 373 1.76 -30.07 31.35
C GLY A 373 2.49 -31.41 31.23
N THR A 374 3.61 -31.48 30.48
CA THR A 374 4.36 -32.73 30.23
C THR A 374 5.67 -32.86 31.02
N ARG A 375 6.06 -31.85 31.82
CA ARG A 375 7.26 -31.91 32.66
C ARG A 375 7.17 -33.00 33.72
N THR A 376 8.27 -33.73 33.89
CA THR A 376 8.41 -34.71 34.98
C THR A 376 8.83 -34.03 36.27
N ALA A 377 8.66 -34.71 37.41
CA ALA A 377 9.14 -34.22 38.70
C ALA A 377 10.66 -33.93 38.68
N ALA A 378 11.44 -34.77 37.98
CA ALA A 378 12.89 -34.56 37.83
C ALA A 378 13.22 -33.28 37.03
N ASP A 379 12.43 -32.98 35.99
CA ASP A 379 12.58 -31.73 35.23
C ASP A 379 12.27 -30.51 36.10
N LEU A 380 11.22 -30.61 36.93
CA LEU A 380 10.84 -29.55 37.86
C LEU A 380 11.90 -29.34 38.94
N ASP A 381 12.46 -30.42 39.50
CA ASP A 381 13.52 -30.35 40.51
C ASP A 381 14.79 -29.65 40.01
N VAL A 382 15.06 -29.65 38.69
CA VAL A 382 16.17 -28.88 38.10
C VAL A 382 15.84 -27.38 38.05
N MET A 383 14.57 -27.00 37.86
CA MET A 383 14.16 -25.59 37.76
C MET A 383 14.15 -24.86 39.10
N PHE A 384 14.03 -25.59 40.21
CA PHE A 384 13.95 -25.04 41.57
C PHE A 384 15.19 -25.31 42.43
N LYS A 385 16.30 -25.72 41.82
CA LYS A 385 17.65 -25.73 42.43
C LYS A 385 18.33 -24.38 42.19
#